data_AF-A0A0D2Q3Z9-F1
#
_entry.id   AF-A0A0D2Q3Z9-F1
#
_cell.length_a   1.000
_cell.length_b   1.000
_cell.length_c   1.000
_cell.angle_alpha   90.00
_cell.angle_beta   90.00
_cell.angle_gamma   90.00
#
_symmetry.space_group_name_H-M   'P 1'
#
loop_
_entity.id
_entity.type
_entity.pdbx_description
1 polymer ?
#
loop_
_entity_poly.entity_id
_entity_poly.type
_entity_poly.pdbx_seq_one_letter_code
_entity_poly.pdbx_strand_id
1 'polypeptide(L)'
;MVAAGTLIWISCRPLIRLIFCIACGFGITKADIFPPVAASGAGQIVLSITLPCLMFSKIVPAFTTQNAGALGPLIVIALLYEALGMAMAFVIKQFLWVPHRFRYGILVAGGWGNVGDIPTAVIMSITGAAPFQGIQDQNLAVAYISAFILVFLVTLFPFGGHKLVAWDFEGGDIEPEEVQEAMRLKRSAYIHSFKGLVRGRAASSAHAPGTVLSDVEKPAVGPGEHVAEGHQRHTVGEDAALTQLHIEGIKSLVTSPSPTEFGYQTPLELPETLSYVPKEPGCCSNSAARNGRPPTPQNARRRIRIQRRSVMDFLKSFLTPTSMAILVSFPIALVPKLKALFVEVPGTVIHPAPDGLPPLAFILDSTTFVGAASVPLGLICLGSSLARLPFPQRHEWKALPMGAVMWIAIMKMLIMPVLGVLICQGLTNVGFISKEDKVLRLVCM
;
A
#
# COMPACT_ATOMS: atom_id res chain seq x y z
N MET A 1 -11.48 17.69 34.63
CA MET A 1 -11.87 16.71 33.58
C MET A 1 -12.15 17.48 32.31
N VAL A 2 -11.57 17.08 31.17
CA VAL A 2 -11.85 17.72 29.89
C VAL A 2 -13.31 17.47 29.53
N ALA A 3 -14.05 18.50 29.10
CA ALA A 3 -15.45 18.35 28.75
C ALA A 3 -15.60 17.37 27.56
N ALA A 4 -16.62 16.51 27.60
CA ALA A 4 -16.85 15.53 26.53
C ALA A 4 -16.93 16.18 25.14
N GLY A 5 -17.54 17.37 25.05
CA GLY A 5 -17.60 18.15 23.80
C GLY A 5 -16.23 18.54 23.25
N THR A 6 -15.27 18.86 24.12
CA THR A 6 -13.89 19.17 23.72
C THR A 6 -13.19 17.94 23.16
N LEU A 7 -13.37 16.76 23.78
CA LEU A 7 -12.80 15.51 23.27
C LEU A 7 -13.38 15.10 21.92
N ILE A 8 -14.70 15.26 21.74
CA ILE A 8 -15.39 15.00 20.47
C ILE A 8 -14.85 15.96 19.40
N TRP A 9 -14.75 17.25 19.70
CA TRP A 9 -14.25 18.25 18.76
C TRP A 9 -12.80 17.97 18.33
N ILE A 10 -11.92 17.65 19.29
CA ILE A 10 -10.52 17.29 19.03
C ILE A 10 -10.45 16.07 18.09
N SER A 11 -11.29 15.06 18.31
CA SER A 11 -11.32 13.84 17.51
C SER A 11 -11.91 14.04 16.12
N CYS A 12 -12.94 14.89 15.99
CA CYS A 12 -13.61 15.16 14.72
C CYS A 12 -12.85 16.14 13.83
N ARG A 13 -12.12 17.11 14.40
CA ARG A 13 -11.44 18.18 13.63
C ARG A 13 -10.52 17.65 12.51
N PRO A 14 -9.68 16.63 12.71
CA PRO A 14 -8.84 16.06 11.65
C PRO A 14 -9.68 15.37 10.58
N LEU A 15 -10.71 14.62 10.99
CA LEU A 15 -11.61 13.92 10.07
C LEU A 15 -12.35 14.89 9.16
N ILE A 16 -12.85 16.01 9.71
CA ILE A 16 -13.52 17.06 8.93
C ILE A 16 -12.57 17.61 7.86
N ARG A 17 -11.31 17.86 8.19
CA ARG A 17 -10.30 18.33 7.23
C ARG A 17 -10.08 17.33 6.10
N LEU A 18 -9.95 16.04 6.43
CA LEU A 18 -9.76 14.98 5.42
C LEU A 18 -10.99 14.85 4.51
N ILE A 19 -12.19 14.80 5.09
CA ILE A 19 -13.47 14.70 4.37
C ILE A 19 -13.65 15.92 3.46
N PHE A 20 -13.33 17.12 3.93
CA PHE A 20 -13.40 18.34 3.13
C PHE A 20 -12.54 18.25 1.87
N CYS A 21 -11.27 17.82 1.97
CA CYS A 21 -10.41 17.64 0.81
C CYS A 21 -10.95 16.59 -0.18
N ILE A 22 -11.46 15.47 0.33
CA ILE A 22 -12.08 14.42 -0.49
C ILE A 22 -13.34 14.96 -1.20
N ALA A 23 -14.19 15.69 -0.49
CA ALA A 23 -15.42 16.28 -1.03
C ALA A 23 -15.13 17.30 -2.13
N CYS A 24 -14.10 18.14 -1.96
CA CYS A 24 -13.65 19.05 -3.02
C CYS A 24 -13.21 18.28 -4.26
N GLY A 25 -12.40 17.22 -4.11
CA GLY A 25 -11.98 16.36 -5.22
C GLY A 25 -13.12 15.61 -5.92
N PHE A 26 -14.14 15.21 -5.15
CA PHE A 26 -15.35 14.62 -5.67
C PHE A 26 -16.17 15.64 -6.48
N GLY A 27 -16.39 16.84 -5.92
CA GLY A 27 -17.20 17.90 -6.52
C GLY A 27 -16.61 18.43 -7.83
N ILE A 28 -15.32 18.75 -7.86
CA ILE A 28 -14.62 19.19 -9.08
C ILE A 28 -14.66 18.13 -10.19
N THR A 29 -14.62 16.85 -9.82
CA THR A 29 -14.71 15.75 -10.79
C THR A 29 -16.13 15.57 -11.33
N LYS A 30 -17.16 15.73 -10.49
CA LYS A 30 -18.56 15.71 -10.94
C LYS A 30 -18.93 16.95 -11.76
N ALA A 31 -18.24 18.07 -11.56
CA ALA A 31 -18.34 19.26 -12.41
C ALA A 31 -17.56 19.13 -13.74
N ASP A 32 -16.93 17.97 -14.00
CA ASP A 32 -16.12 17.68 -15.19
C ASP A 32 -14.90 18.62 -15.41
N ILE A 33 -14.50 19.37 -14.37
CA ILE A 33 -13.33 20.26 -14.40
C ILE A 33 -12.03 19.47 -14.24
N PHE A 34 -12.09 18.29 -13.60
CA PHE A 34 -10.91 17.47 -13.27
C PHE A 34 -10.93 16.12 -13.98
N PRO A 35 -10.62 16.04 -15.29
CA PRO A 35 -10.65 14.82 -16.09
C PRO A 35 -9.60 13.78 -15.64
N PRO A 36 -9.67 12.50 -16.08
CA PRO A 36 -8.74 11.45 -15.67
C PRO A 36 -7.27 11.78 -15.95
N VAL A 37 -7.01 12.52 -17.04
CA VAL A 37 -5.67 12.96 -17.42
C VAL A 37 -5.13 13.97 -16.40
N ALA A 38 -5.96 14.91 -15.95
CA ALA A 38 -5.59 15.87 -14.91
C ALA A 38 -5.35 15.17 -13.56
N ALA A 39 -6.18 14.19 -13.20
CA ALA A 39 -5.99 13.37 -12.01
C ALA A 39 -4.67 12.58 -12.04
N SER A 40 -4.33 12.02 -13.20
CA SER A 40 -3.07 11.29 -13.42
C SER A 40 -1.86 12.22 -13.32
N GLY A 41 -1.93 13.41 -13.92
CA GLY A 41 -0.89 14.44 -13.82
C GLY A 41 -0.70 14.96 -12.39
N ALA A 42 -1.80 15.20 -11.66
CA ALA A 42 -1.75 15.57 -10.25
C ALA A 42 -1.07 14.48 -9.40
N GLY A 43 -1.37 13.20 -9.67
CA GLY A 43 -0.68 12.07 -9.03
C GLY A 43 0.83 12.06 -9.31
N GLN A 44 1.26 12.38 -10.54
CA GLN A 44 2.68 12.51 -10.87
C GLN A 44 3.36 13.66 -10.13
N ILE A 45 2.69 14.81 -9.99
CA ILE A 45 3.18 15.94 -9.19
C ILE A 45 3.32 15.53 -7.72
N VAL A 46 2.35 14.78 -7.19
CA VAL A 46 2.43 14.24 -5.82
C VAL A 46 3.68 13.38 -5.65
N LEU A 47 3.86 12.38 -6.51
CA LEU A 47 4.93 11.40 -6.37
C LEU A 47 6.32 11.97 -6.70
N SER A 48 6.42 12.97 -7.58
CA SER A 48 7.70 13.47 -8.08
C SER A 48 8.19 14.73 -7.37
N ILE A 49 7.29 15.52 -6.79
CA ILE A 49 7.62 16.84 -6.22
C ILE A 49 7.17 16.94 -4.77
N THR A 50 5.85 16.92 -4.51
CA THR A 50 5.34 17.30 -3.19
C THR A 50 5.65 16.25 -2.13
N LEU A 51 5.61 14.96 -2.48
CA LEU A 51 5.93 13.89 -1.56
C LEU A 51 7.42 13.89 -1.19
N PRO A 52 8.40 13.95 -2.13
CA PRO A 52 9.81 14.17 -1.78
C PRO A 52 10.05 15.38 -0.87
N CYS A 53 9.39 16.52 -1.13
CA CYS A 53 9.48 17.71 -0.27
C CYS A 53 8.88 17.46 1.13
N LEU A 54 7.77 16.71 1.23
CA LEU A 54 7.22 16.27 2.51
C LEU A 54 8.22 15.37 3.25
N MET A 55 8.91 14.44 2.56
CA MET A 55 9.91 13.58 3.21
C MET A 55 11.00 14.45 3.84
N PHE A 56 11.55 15.38 3.05
CA PHE A 56 12.65 16.24 3.49
C PHE A 56 12.26 17.10 4.69
N SER A 57 11.12 17.79 4.59
CA SER A 57 10.61 18.69 5.64
C SER A 57 10.20 17.96 6.92
N LYS A 58 9.88 16.65 6.86
CA LYS A 58 9.61 15.85 8.06
C LYS A 58 10.86 15.22 8.65
N ILE A 59 11.78 14.71 7.84
CA ILE A 59 12.97 13.97 8.30
C ILE A 59 14.03 14.89 8.92
N VAL A 60 14.35 16.02 8.28
CA VAL A 60 15.43 16.91 8.73
C VAL A 60 15.20 17.48 10.14
N PRO A 61 14.02 18.05 10.48
CA PRO A 61 13.78 18.57 11.82
C PRO A 61 13.59 17.45 12.86
N ALA A 62 13.00 16.32 12.46
CA ALA A 62 12.65 15.20 13.35
C ALA A 62 13.81 14.64 14.17
N PHE A 63 14.97 14.45 13.55
CA PHE A 63 16.05 13.68 14.16
C PHE A 63 17.08 14.61 14.79
N THR A 64 17.16 14.61 16.13
CA THR A 64 18.17 15.35 16.90
C THR A 64 19.09 14.35 17.61
N THR A 65 20.37 14.70 17.79
CA THR A 65 21.32 13.84 18.50
C THR A 65 20.95 13.62 19.97
N GLN A 66 20.19 14.55 20.55
CA GLN A 66 19.67 14.48 21.92
C GLN A 66 18.59 13.40 22.07
N ASN A 67 17.72 13.24 21.08
CA ASN A 67 16.60 12.30 21.11
C ASN A 67 16.89 11.00 20.33
N ALA A 68 18.11 10.86 19.79
CA ALA A 68 18.51 9.73 18.96
C ALA A 68 18.35 8.37 19.66
N GLY A 69 18.55 8.32 20.99
CA GLY A 69 18.35 7.12 21.79
C GLY A 69 16.90 6.61 21.82
N ALA A 70 15.92 7.51 21.73
CA ALA A 70 14.49 7.16 21.69
C ALA A 70 14.02 6.68 20.30
N LEU A 71 14.81 6.93 19.25
CA LEU A 71 14.44 6.59 17.87
C LEU A 71 14.44 5.09 17.59
N GLY A 72 15.41 4.35 18.14
CA GLY A 72 15.50 2.90 17.95
C GLY A 72 14.20 2.20 18.35
N PRO A 73 13.70 2.42 19.59
CA PRO A 73 12.42 1.88 20.02
C PRO A 73 11.23 2.27 19.14
N LEU A 74 11.14 3.53 18.72
CA LEU A 74 10.08 4.03 17.84
C LEU A 74 10.05 3.29 16.50
N ILE A 75 11.21 3.09 15.87
CA ILE A 75 11.32 2.39 14.59
C ILE A 75 10.89 0.93 14.74
N VAL A 76 11.31 0.26 15.81
CA VAL A 76 10.93 -1.14 16.07
C VAL A 76 9.42 -1.29 16.28
N ILE A 77 8.81 -0.39 17.05
CA ILE A 77 7.36 -0.40 17.30
C ILE A 77 6.59 -0.10 16.02
N ALA A 78 7.03 0.87 15.23
CA ALA A 78 6.41 1.19 13.94
C ALA A 78 6.42 -0.03 12.99
N LEU A 79 7.56 -0.71 12.85
CA LEU A 79 7.67 -1.95 12.05
C LEU A 79 6.78 -3.07 12.60
N LEU A 80 6.70 -3.21 13.93
CA LEU A 80 5.84 -4.19 14.57
C LEU A 80 4.36 -3.94 14.26
N TYR A 81 3.89 -2.69 14.33
CA TYR A 81 2.51 -2.32 14.02
C TYR A 81 2.18 -2.50 12.54
N GLU A 82 3.11 -2.19 11.64
CA GLU A 82 2.94 -2.42 10.20
C GLU A 82 2.85 -3.93 9.90
N ALA A 83 3.75 -4.73 10.50
CA ALA A 83 3.73 -6.18 10.37
C ALA A 83 2.44 -6.81 10.95
N LEU A 84 1.98 -6.32 12.10
CA LEU A 84 0.74 -6.76 12.73
C LEU A 84 -0.48 -6.42 11.86
N GLY A 85 -0.53 -5.20 11.30
CA GLY A 85 -1.56 -4.78 10.36
C GLY A 85 -1.62 -5.65 9.11
N MET A 86 -0.46 -5.95 8.51
CA MET A 86 -0.36 -6.87 7.38
C MET A 86 -0.76 -8.29 7.75
N ALA A 87 -0.34 -8.80 8.91
CA ALA A 87 -0.69 -10.14 9.39
C ALA A 87 -2.20 -10.28 9.60
N MET A 88 -2.85 -9.29 10.22
CA MET A 88 -4.31 -9.26 10.38
C MET A 88 -5.03 -9.24 9.01
N ALA A 89 -4.57 -8.42 8.07
CA ALA A 89 -5.14 -8.40 6.72
C ALA A 89 -4.93 -9.72 5.95
N PHE A 90 -3.78 -10.38 6.16
CA PHE A 90 -3.50 -11.69 5.60
C PHE A 90 -4.45 -12.76 6.16
N VAL A 91 -4.71 -12.73 7.47
CA VAL A 91 -5.70 -13.60 8.11
C VAL A 91 -7.10 -13.37 7.53
N ILE A 92 -7.53 -12.10 7.40
CA ILE A 92 -8.82 -11.74 6.78
C ILE A 92 -8.91 -12.30 5.37
N LYS A 93 -7.88 -12.11 4.54
CA LYS A 93 -7.80 -12.63 3.17
C LYS A 93 -7.93 -14.16 3.10
N GLN A 94 -7.49 -14.88 4.13
CA GLN A 94 -7.57 -16.33 4.17
C GLN A 94 -8.98 -16.85 4.50
N PHE A 95 -9.75 -16.12 5.30
CA PHE A 95 -11.08 -16.54 5.77
C PHE A 95 -12.24 -15.93 4.98
N LEU A 96 -12.04 -14.73 4.43
CA LEU A 96 -13.08 -13.95 3.77
C LEU A 96 -12.75 -13.81 2.30
N TRP A 97 -13.80 -13.71 1.49
CA TRP A 97 -13.63 -13.56 0.05
C TRP A 97 -13.11 -12.15 -0.30
N VAL A 98 -12.11 -12.11 -1.18
CA VAL A 98 -11.46 -10.89 -1.69
C VAL A 98 -11.30 -11.02 -3.22
N PRO A 99 -11.69 -10.02 -4.02
CA PRO A 99 -11.56 -10.04 -5.47
C PRO A 99 -10.11 -10.18 -5.92
N HIS A 100 -9.89 -10.71 -7.13
CA HIS A 100 -8.55 -10.89 -7.67
C HIS A 100 -7.73 -9.60 -7.69
N ARG A 101 -8.33 -8.51 -8.17
CA ARG A 101 -7.72 -7.19 -8.30
C ARG A 101 -7.59 -6.41 -6.98
N PHE A 102 -7.83 -7.04 -5.83
CA PHE A 102 -7.68 -6.42 -4.50
C PHE A 102 -6.98 -7.35 -3.49
N ARG A 103 -6.26 -8.37 -3.97
CA ARG A 103 -5.62 -9.41 -3.13
C ARG A 103 -4.43 -8.90 -2.34
N TYR A 104 -3.68 -7.96 -2.89
CA TYR A 104 -2.52 -7.35 -2.26
C TYR A 104 -2.85 -5.95 -1.74
N GLY A 105 -3.80 -5.25 -2.39
CA GLY A 105 -4.38 -4.00 -1.93
C GLY A 105 -5.01 -4.13 -0.54
N ILE A 106 -5.63 -5.27 -0.24
CA ILE A 106 -6.12 -5.56 1.12
C ILE A 106 -5.00 -5.64 2.16
N LEU A 107 -3.84 -6.21 1.79
CA LEU A 107 -2.66 -6.30 2.67
C LEU A 107 -2.06 -4.92 2.89
N VAL A 108 -1.96 -4.13 1.82
CA VAL A 108 -1.46 -2.75 1.88
C VAL A 108 -2.38 -1.88 2.73
N ALA A 109 -3.70 -2.00 2.60
CA ALA A 109 -4.68 -1.30 3.44
C ALA A 109 -4.57 -1.72 4.94
N GLY A 110 -4.19 -2.98 5.18
CA GLY A 110 -3.89 -3.49 6.51
C GLY A 110 -2.65 -2.86 7.15
N GLY A 111 -1.53 -2.88 6.43
CA GLY A 111 -0.23 -2.42 6.92
C GLY A 111 -0.09 -0.89 6.94
N TRP A 112 -0.39 -0.22 5.82
CA TRP A 112 -0.18 1.21 5.64
C TRP A 112 -1.48 1.97 5.91
N GLY A 113 -1.50 2.74 7.00
CA GLY A 113 -2.60 3.62 7.38
C GLY A 113 -2.16 5.07 7.50
N ASN A 114 -3.08 5.96 7.90
CA ASN A 114 -2.70 7.32 8.25
C ASN A 114 -1.98 7.31 9.61
N VAL A 115 -0.64 7.41 9.57
CA VAL A 115 0.21 7.50 10.77
C VAL A 115 0.57 8.97 11.09
N GLY A 116 0.23 9.90 10.20
CA GLY A 116 0.61 11.30 10.28
C GLY A 116 -0.52 12.19 10.79
N ASP A 117 -1.46 12.56 9.91
CA ASP A 117 -2.41 13.66 10.14
C ASP A 117 -3.33 13.42 11.34
N ILE A 118 -3.92 12.23 11.45
CA ILE A 118 -4.87 11.93 12.54
C ILE A 118 -4.12 11.79 13.87
N PRO A 119 -3.06 10.96 13.98
CA PRO A 119 -2.31 10.84 15.23
C PRO A 119 -1.66 12.15 15.68
N THR A 120 -1.08 12.92 14.75
CA THR A 120 -0.47 14.22 15.08
C THR A 120 -1.48 15.16 15.70
N ALA A 121 -2.68 15.27 15.13
CA ALA A 121 -3.68 16.17 15.68
C ALA A 121 -4.19 15.75 17.06
N VAL A 122 -4.37 14.44 17.28
CA VAL A 122 -4.79 13.90 18.58
C VAL A 122 -3.69 14.14 19.62
N ILE A 123 -2.45 13.77 19.31
CA ILE A 123 -1.34 13.87 20.25
C ILE A 123 -1.03 15.33 20.57
N MET A 124 -0.99 16.23 19.58
CA MET A 124 -0.82 17.67 19.79
C MET A 124 -1.86 18.25 20.75
N SER A 125 -3.09 17.75 20.67
CA SER A 125 -4.16 18.21 21.56
C SER A 125 -4.03 17.66 22.98
N ILE A 126 -3.53 16.43 23.15
CA ILE A 126 -3.33 15.81 24.46
C ILE A 126 -2.11 16.42 25.16
N THR A 127 -0.99 16.58 24.44
CA THR A 127 0.24 17.17 24.99
C THR A 127 0.13 18.67 25.23
N GLY A 128 -0.89 19.32 24.66
CA GLY A 128 -1.26 20.71 24.97
C GLY A 128 -1.94 20.91 26.33
N ALA A 129 -2.33 19.83 27.02
CA ALA A 129 -3.01 19.89 28.31
C ALA A 129 -2.17 19.28 29.44
N ALA A 130 -2.38 19.73 30.68
CA ALA A 130 -1.78 19.10 31.86
C ALA A 130 -2.16 17.60 31.91
N PRO A 131 -1.23 16.66 32.20
CA PRO A 131 0.05 16.84 32.90
C PRO A 131 1.28 17.09 32.01
N PHE A 132 1.11 17.36 30.72
CA PHE A 132 2.21 17.63 29.79
C PHE A 132 2.63 19.12 29.83
N GLN A 133 3.87 19.41 29.43
CA GLN A 133 4.51 20.74 29.46
C GLN A 133 4.13 21.62 28.25
N GLY A 134 2.96 21.39 27.64
CA GLY A 134 2.43 22.18 26.53
C GLY A 134 3.34 22.12 25.30
N ILE A 135 3.94 23.26 24.94
CA ILE A 135 4.66 23.45 23.66
C ILE A 135 5.89 22.55 23.54
N GLN A 136 6.62 22.32 24.64
CA GLN A 136 7.82 21.48 24.59
C GLN A 136 7.48 20.01 24.28
N ASP A 137 6.49 19.46 24.99
CA ASP A 137 6.02 18.09 24.78
C ASP A 137 5.30 17.92 23.43
N GLN A 138 4.66 18.97 22.92
CA GLN A 138 4.10 19.01 21.57
C GLN A 138 5.20 18.87 20.50
N ASN A 139 6.26 19.65 20.59
CA ASN A 139 7.38 19.58 19.64
C ASN A 139 8.07 18.20 19.70
N LEU A 140 8.25 17.67 20.91
CA LEU A 140 8.81 16.33 21.12
C LEU A 140 7.90 15.24 20.53
N ALA A 141 6.59 15.34 20.73
CA ALA A 141 5.62 14.42 20.15
C ALA A 141 5.63 14.43 18.62
N VAL A 142 5.68 15.61 18.00
CA VAL A 142 5.79 15.73 16.54
C VAL A 142 7.07 15.07 16.03
N ALA A 143 8.18 15.23 16.76
CA ALA A 143 9.43 14.54 16.43
C ALA A 143 9.28 13.00 16.54
N TYR A 144 8.64 12.48 17.58
CA TYR A 144 8.41 11.03 17.70
C TYR A 144 7.46 10.48 16.63
N ILE A 145 6.37 11.18 16.30
CA ILE A 145 5.44 10.78 15.23
C ILE A 145 6.15 10.79 13.87
N SER A 146 7.06 11.73 13.64
CA SER A 146 7.82 11.76 12.39
C SER A 146 8.74 10.56 12.20
N ALA A 147 9.15 9.85 13.27
CA ALA A 147 9.83 8.56 13.16
C ALA A 147 8.89 7.46 12.63
N PHE A 148 7.62 7.44 13.07
CA PHE A 148 6.61 6.55 12.50
C PHE A 148 6.31 6.87 11.03
N ILE A 149 6.19 8.16 10.70
CA ILE A 149 6.03 8.61 9.31
C ILE A 149 7.24 8.18 8.48
N LEU A 150 8.47 8.31 8.99
CA LEU A 150 9.67 7.82 8.30
C LEU A 150 9.57 6.32 7.99
N VAL A 151 9.23 5.49 8.98
CA VAL A 151 9.10 4.04 8.76
C VAL A 151 8.06 3.76 7.68
N PHE A 152 6.86 4.33 7.81
CA PHE A 152 5.79 4.22 6.81
C PHE A 152 6.27 4.57 5.40
N LEU A 153 7.04 5.64 5.24
CA LEU A 153 7.51 6.11 3.94
C LEU A 153 8.62 5.23 3.36
N VAL A 154 9.54 4.79 4.23
CA VAL A 154 10.64 3.89 3.85
C VAL A 154 10.10 2.51 3.44
N THR A 155 9.11 1.99 4.15
CA THR A 155 8.47 0.70 3.84
C THR A 155 7.60 0.77 2.60
N LEU A 156 6.87 1.87 2.39
CA LEU A 156 6.00 2.04 1.23
C LEU A 156 6.77 2.25 -0.07
N PHE A 157 7.81 3.09 -0.06
CA PHE A 157 8.53 3.50 -1.28
C PHE A 157 9.81 2.66 -1.51
N PRO A 158 10.93 2.85 -0.79
CA PRO A 158 12.15 2.05 -0.97
C PRO A 158 11.95 0.53 -0.91
N PHE A 159 11.22 0.03 0.10
CA PHE A 159 10.97 -1.41 0.23
C PHE A 159 9.89 -1.95 -0.71
N GLY A 160 9.25 -1.09 -1.51
CA GLY A 160 8.35 -1.52 -2.56
C GLY A 160 6.94 -1.88 -2.11
N GLY A 161 6.46 -1.39 -0.96
CA GLY A 161 5.05 -1.56 -0.55
C GLY A 161 4.06 -1.10 -1.63
N HIS A 162 4.38 -0.03 -2.37
CA HIS A 162 3.58 0.41 -3.52
C HIS A 162 3.49 -0.62 -4.67
N LYS A 163 4.51 -1.48 -4.85
CA LYS A 163 4.50 -2.53 -5.87
C LYS A 163 3.54 -3.66 -5.55
N LEU A 164 3.24 -3.89 -4.26
CA LEU A 164 2.21 -4.85 -3.86
C LEU A 164 0.86 -4.50 -4.49
N VAL A 165 0.52 -3.21 -4.55
CA VAL A 165 -0.70 -2.75 -5.21
C VAL A 165 -0.64 -2.98 -6.72
N ALA A 166 0.53 -2.79 -7.35
CA ALA A 166 0.69 -3.04 -8.78
C ALA A 166 0.47 -4.51 -9.15
N TRP A 167 0.85 -5.46 -8.28
CA TRP A 167 0.63 -6.89 -8.51
C TRP A 167 -0.83 -7.32 -8.56
N ASP A 168 -1.76 -6.50 -8.04
CA ASP A 168 -3.20 -6.79 -8.20
C ASP A 168 -3.70 -6.57 -9.63
N PHE A 169 -2.98 -5.80 -10.44
CA PHE A 169 -3.33 -5.51 -11.83
C PHE A 169 -2.53 -6.38 -12.81
N GLU A 170 -1.69 -7.28 -12.32
CA GLU A 170 -0.88 -8.18 -13.13
C GLU A 170 -1.59 -9.54 -13.29
N GLY A 171 -2.05 -9.86 -14.50
CA GLY A 171 -2.72 -11.13 -14.81
C GLY A 171 -3.97 -10.95 -15.68
N GLY A 172 -4.53 -12.08 -16.14
CA GLY A 172 -5.83 -12.10 -16.83
C GLY A 172 -6.98 -11.88 -15.86
N ASP A 173 -8.09 -11.34 -16.37
CA ASP A 173 -9.29 -11.09 -15.57
C ASP A 173 -9.94 -12.40 -15.13
N ILE A 174 -9.87 -12.67 -13.83
CA ILE A 174 -10.57 -13.78 -13.20
C ILE A 174 -11.90 -13.26 -12.68
N GLU A 175 -12.99 -13.87 -13.13
CA GLU A 175 -14.33 -13.48 -12.70
C GLU A 175 -14.50 -13.64 -11.18
N PRO A 176 -15.27 -12.73 -10.54
CA PRO A 176 -15.54 -12.80 -9.11
C PRO A 176 -16.10 -14.15 -8.66
N GLU A 177 -16.93 -14.79 -9.49
CA GLU A 177 -17.60 -16.06 -9.19
C GLU A 177 -16.61 -17.21 -9.01
N GLU A 178 -15.63 -17.35 -9.91
CA GLU A 178 -14.59 -18.37 -9.79
C GLU A 178 -13.77 -18.24 -8.48
N VAL A 179 -13.47 -17.00 -8.09
CA VAL A 179 -12.77 -16.73 -6.83
C VAL A 179 -13.64 -17.09 -5.61
N GLN A 180 -14.96 -16.86 -5.69
CA GLN A 180 -15.90 -17.24 -4.64
C GLN A 180 -15.98 -18.77 -4.51
N GLU A 181 -16.05 -19.49 -5.62
CA GLU A 181 -16.11 -20.95 -5.63
C GLU A 181 -14.83 -21.59 -5.08
N ALA A 182 -13.66 -21.12 -5.52
CA ALA A 182 -12.38 -21.57 -4.98
C ALA A 182 -12.30 -21.39 -3.45
N MET A 183 -12.83 -20.27 -2.93
CA MET A 183 -12.90 -20.01 -1.49
C MET A 183 -13.91 -20.90 -0.78
N ARG A 184 -15.07 -21.18 -1.37
CA ARG A 184 -16.06 -22.13 -0.82
C ARG A 184 -15.47 -23.53 -0.71
N LEU A 185 -14.76 -23.99 -1.74
CA LEU A 185 -14.05 -25.28 -1.74
C LEU A 185 -12.97 -25.33 -0.66
N LYS A 186 -12.15 -24.28 -0.55
CA LYS A 186 -11.11 -24.16 0.49
C LYS A 186 -11.72 -24.18 1.90
N ARG A 187 -12.81 -23.45 2.13
CA ARG A 187 -13.52 -23.43 3.41
C ARG A 187 -14.12 -24.79 3.76
N SER A 188 -14.69 -25.48 2.78
CA SER A 188 -15.21 -26.84 2.94
C SER A 188 -14.09 -27.81 3.36
N ALA A 189 -12.93 -27.76 2.70
CA ALA A 189 -11.78 -28.59 3.06
C ALA A 189 -11.27 -28.35 4.49
N TYR A 190 -11.23 -27.09 4.94
CA TYR A 190 -10.89 -26.76 6.33
C TYR A 190 -11.91 -27.31 7.33
N ILE A 191 -13.22 -27.16 7.05
CA ILE A 191 -14.29 -27.65 7.92
C ILE A 191 -14.24 -29.19 8.01
N HIS A 192 -14.02 -29.88 6.89
CA HIS A 192 -13.91 -31.34 6.87
C HIS A 192 -12.67 -31.83 7.64
N SER A 193 -11.52 -31.16 7.50
CA SER A 193 -10.30 -31.47 8.25
C SER A 193 -10.48 -31.26 9.75
N PHE A 194 -11.16 -30.16 10.15
CA PHE A 194 -11.44 -29.88 11.56
C PHE A 194 -12.45 -30.87 12.16
N LYS A 195 -13.52 -31.22 11.43
CA LYS A 195 -14.47 -32.27 11.84
C LYS A 195 -13.78 -33.64 11.98
N GLY A 196 -12.85 -33.97 11.08
CA GLY A 196 -12.03 -35.19 11.16
C GLY A 196 -11.15 -35.22 12.41
N LEU A 197 -10.51 -34.10 12.77
CA LEU A 197 -9.67 -33.98 13.96
C LEU A 197 -10.49 -34.07 15.26
N VAL A 198 -11.65 -33.41 15.33
CA VAL A 198 -12.54 -33.47 16.51
C VAL A 198 -13.15 -34.85 16.68
N ARG A 199 -13.55 -35.51 15.57
CA ARG A 199 -14.09 -36.88 15.58
C ARG A 199 -13.01 -37.92 15.89
N GLY A 200 -11.77 -37.70 15.47
CA GLY A 200 -10.60 -38.51 15.86
C GLY A 200 -10.25 -38.38 17.35
N ARG A 201 -10.39 -37.18 17.93
CA ARG A 201 -10.23 -36.97 19.38
C ARG A 201 -11.37 -37.55 20.22
N ALA A 202 -12.60 -37.54 19.70
CA ALA A 202 -13.74 -38.21 20.34
C ALA A 202 -13.63 -39.75 20.27
N ALA A 203 -13.13 -40.29 19.16
CA ALA A 203 -12.90 -41.73 19.00
C ALA A 203 -11.69 -42.24 19.82
N SER A 204 -10.68 -41.39 20.04
CA SER A 204 -9.50 -41.76 20.83
C SER A 204 -9.74 -41.76 22.35
N SER A 205 -10.91 -41.34 22.83
CA SER A 205 -11.31 -41.43 24.25
C SER A 205 -12.16 -42.67 24.56
N ALA A 206 -12.41 -43.54 23.58
CA ALA A 206 -13.28 -44.70 23.74
C ALA A 206 -12.70 -45.95 23.07
N HIS A 207 -11.53 -46.45 23.51
CA HIS A 207 -11.28 -47.90 23.61
C HIS A 207 -9.91 -48.27 24.23
N ALA A 208 -9.97 -49.19 25.19
CA ALA A 208 -8.93 -50.17 25.51
C ALA A 208 -9.62 -51.57 25.47
N PRO A 209 -8.90 -52.69 25.35
CA PRO A 209 -8.73 -53.42 24.10
C PRO A 209 -9.48 -54.77 24.05
N GLY A 210 -9.80 -55.22 22.84
CA GLY A 210 -10.39 -56.54 22.60
C GLY A 210 -10.17 -57.00 21.16
N THR A 211 -9.38 -58.05 21.03
CA THR A 211 -8.99 -58.87 19.87
C THR A 211 -10.15 -59.27 18.95
N VAL A 212 -9.92 -59.36 17.64
CA VAL A 212 -10.01 -60.58 16.79
C VAL A 212 -9.95 -60.22 15.30
N LEU A 213 -9.10 -61.00 14.62
CA LEU A 213 -8.81 -61.13 13.19
C LEU A 213 -10.07 -61.37 12.32
N SER A 214 -10.14 -60.80 11.11
CA SER A 214 -10.57 -61.51 9.88
C SER A 214 -10.38 -60.66 8.61
N ASP A 215 -9.91 -61.37 7.58
CA ASP A 215 -9.53 -60.94 6.24
C ASP A 215 -10.70 -60.52 5.32
N VAL A 216 -10.32 -60.13 4.08
CA VAL A 216 -11.12 -60.14 2.82
C VAL A 216 -11.97 -58.86 2.59
N GLU A 217 -12.02 -58.14 1.46
CA GLU A 217 -11.68 -58.36 0.05
C GLU A 217 -11.43 -57.00 -0.65
N LYS A 218 -10.57 -56.98 -1.68
CA LYS A 218 -10.53 -55.93 -2.72
C LYS A 218 -11.40 -56.41 -3.89
N PRO A 219 -12.09 -55.51 -4.60
CA PRO A 219 -12.27 -55.68 -6.04
C PRO A 219 -11.67 -54.53 -6.83
N ALA A 220 -10.97 -54.91 -7.89
CA ALA A 220 -10.60 -54.08 -9.03
C ALA A 220 -11.30 -54.66 -10.26
N VAL A 221 -11.98 -53.85 -11.08
CA VAL A 221 -12.19 -54.10 -12.53
C VAL A 221 -12.52 -52.77 -13.24
N GLY A 222 -11.62 -52.33 -14.12
CA GLY A 222 -11.81 -52.26 -15.58
C GLY A 222 -12.72 -51.21 -16.25
N PRO A 223 -12.45 -50.90 -17.54
CA PRO A 223 -12.69 -49.58 -18.14
C PRO A 223 -13.86 -49.53 -19.14
N GLY A 224 -14.39 -48.33 -19.43
CA GLY A 224 -15.44 -48.09 -20.42
C GLY A 224 -15.39 -46.68 -21.05
N GLU A 225 -15.66 -46.64 -22.34
CA GLU A 225 -15.42 -45.60 -23.36
C GLU A 225 -16.37 -44.38 -23.41
N HIS A 226 -15.88 -43.31 -24.08
CA HIS A 226 -16.52 -42.26 -24.90
C HIS A 226 -17.77 -41.52 -24.34
N VAL A 227 -17.85 -40.18 -24.39
CA VAL A 227 -18.35 -39.39 -25.53
C VAL A 227 -17.96 -37.90 -25.35
N ALA A 228 -17.62 -37.25 -26.46
CA ALA A 228 -17.36 -35.82 -26.59
C ALA A 228 -18.66 -35.01 -26.70
N GLU A 229 -18.73 -33.84 -26.05
CA GLU A 229 -19.58 -32.73 -26.49
C GLU A 229 -18.83 -31.41 -26.34
N GLY A 230 -18.62 -30.74 -27.47
CA GLY A 230 -18.18 -29.36 -27.53
C GLY A 230 -19.34 -28.41 -27.31
N HIS A 231 -19.06 -27.27 -26.69
CA HIS A 231 -19.92 -26.09 -26.77
C HIS A 231 -19.09 -24.91 -27.26
N GLN A 232 -19.32 -24.56 -28.53
CA GLN A 232 -18.99 -23.26 -29.11
C GLN A 232 -20.06 -22.22 -28.73
N ARG A 233 -19.67 -20.93 -28.84
CA ARG A 233 -20.46 -19.68 -28.96
C ARG A 233 -20.55 -18.86 -27.65
N HIS A 234 -20.49 -17.52 -27.65
CA HIS A 234 -20.47 -16.48 -28.69
C HIS A 234 -19.89 -15.20 -28.07
N THR A 235 -19.29 -14.34 -28.90
CA THR A 235 -18.79 -13.00 -28.58
C THR A 235 -19.92 -11.97 -28.46
N VAL A 236 -19.85 -11.08 -27.46
CA VAL A 236 -20.39 -9.70 -27.53
C VAL A 236 -19.40 -8.80 -26.80
N GLY A 237 -18.95 -7.74 -27.48
CA GLY A 237 -18.03 -6.75 -26.93
C GLY A 237 -18.76 -5.69 -26.13
N GLU A 238 -18.10 -5.19 -25.09
CA GLU A 238 -18.39 -3.89 -24.47
C GLU A 238 -17.07 -3.27 -23.99
N ASP A 239 -16.84 -2.06 -24.48
CA ASP A 239 -15.71 -1.20 -24.17
C ASP A 239 -15.70 -0.79 -22.69
N ALA A 240 -14.62 -1.10 -21.97
CA ALA A 240 -14.34 -0.49 -20.68
C ALA A 240 -12.85 -0.16 -20.59
N ALA A 241 -12.50 1.04 -21.06
CA ALA A 241 -11.20 1.65 -20.87
C ALA A 241 -10.93 1.89 -19.37
N LEU A 242 -10.25 0.93 -18.73
CA LEU A 242 -9.70 1.07 -17.39
C LEU A 242 -8.28 1.66 -17.49
N THR A 243 -8.15 2.86 -16.92
CA THR A 243 -6.93 3.66 -16.79
C THR A 243 -5.71 2.84 -16.34
N GLN A 244 -4.79 2.57 -17.26
CA GLN A 244 -3.45 2.11 -16.95
C GLN A 244 -2.56 3.30 -16.60
N LEU A 245 -2.09 3.39 -15.35
CA LEU A 245 -0.94 4.21 -14.99
C LEU A 245 0.33 3.43 -15.34
N HIS A 246 0.80 3.60 -16.57
CA HIS A 246 2.08 3.05 -17.02
C HIS A 246 3.20 4.01 -16.62
N ILE A 247 4.03 3.61 -15.66
CA ILE A 247 5.32 4.26 -15.38
C ILE A 247 6.40 3.40 -16.02
N GLU A 248 6.78 3.70 -17.26
CA GLU A 248 8.13 3.45 -17.76
C GLU A 248 8.42 4.37 -18.95
N GLY A 249 9.57 5.04 -18.89
CA GLY A 249 9.90 6.15 -19.76
C GLY A 249 10.11 5.76 -21.23
N ILE A 250 9.49 6.54 -22.12
CA ILE A 250 9.86 6.63 -23.53
C ILE A 250 9.93 8.13 -23.89
N LYS A 251 11.05 8.51 -24.51
CA LYS A 251 11.30 9.86 -25.04
C LYS A 251 10.19 10.25 -26.01
N SER A 252 9.44 11.30 -25.66
CA SER A 252 8.46 11.92 -26.55
C SER A 252 9.19 12.84 -27.53
N LEU A 253 9.08 12.51 -28.81
CA LEU A 253 9.42 13.37 -29.94
C LEU A 253 8.09 13.65 -30.65
N VAL A 254 7.27 14.57 -30.12
CA VAL A 254 6.13 15.11 -30.87
C VAL A 254 5.95 16.59 -30.54
N THR A 255 6.19 17.37 -31.59
CA THR A 255 5.89 18.78 -31.81
C THR A 255 4.39 19.05 -31.66
N SER A 256 4.02 20.18 -31.06
CA SER A 256 2.61 20.59 -30.93
C SER A 256 2.01 20.98 -32.28
N PRO A 257 0.68 20.89 -32.40
CA PRO A 257 -0.08 21.88 -33.13
C PRO A 257 -1.05 22.65 -32.23
N SER A 258 -1.17 23.93 -32.58
CA SER A 258 -1.94 25.05 -32.03
C SER A 258 -3.48 24.91 -32.20
N PRO A 259 -4.29 25.80 -31.58
CA PRO A 259 -5.69 25.51 -31.27
C PRO A 259 -6.68 25.82 -32.40
N THR A 260 -7.88 25.24 -32.21
CA THR A 260 -9.08 25.16 -33.06
C THR A 260 -9.65 26.50 -33.55
N GLU A 261 -9.96 26.58 -34.85
CA GLU A 261 -10.99 27.48 -35.41
C GLU A 261 -12.18 26.67 -35.97
N PHE A 262 -13.39 27.21 -35.76
CA PHE A 262 -14.68 26.71 -36.23
C PHE A 262 -14.90 27.07 -37.72
N GLY A 263 -15.43 26.15 -38.53
CA GLY A 263 -15.88 26.47 -39.89
C GLY A 263 -16.50 25.31 -40.69
N TYR A 264 -17.75 25.52 -41.09
CA TYR A 264 -18.73 24.74 -41.86
C TYR A 264 -18.30 23.92 -43.13
N GLN A 265 -19.13 22.89 -43.40
CA GLN A 265 -19.65 22.37 -44.70
C GLN A 265 -18.89 21.31 -45.56
N THR A 266 -19.44 20.07 -45.52
CA THR A 266 -19.86 19.13 -46.61
C THR A 266 -18.85 18.60 -47.68
N PRO A 267 -19.15 17.49 -48.38
CA PRO A 267 -18.25 16.32 -48.52
C PRO A 267 -17.65 16.18 -49.93
N LEU A 268 -16.68 15.28 -50.14
CA LEU A 268 -16.52 14.45 -51.35
C LEU A 268 -15.23 13.60 -51.34
N GLU A 269 -15.40 12.37 -51.81
CA GLU A 269 -14.49 11.51 -52.58
C GLU A 269 -13.40 10.64 -51.91
N LEU A 270 -13.35 9.44 -52.49
CA LEU A 270 -12.68 8.18 -52.16
C LEU A 270 -11.53 7.95 -53.18
N PRO A 271 -10.88 6.78 -53.23
CA PRO A 271 -9.73 6.27 -52.47
C PRO A 271 -8.42 6.19 -53.30
N GLU A 272 -7.26 5.90 -52.67
CA GLU A 272 -6.17 5.21 -53.38
C GLU A 272 -5.24 4.39 -52.45
N THR A 273 -5.46 3.07 -52.51
CA THR A 273 -4.54 1.91 -52.60
C THR A 273 -3.13 1.85 -51.96
N LEU A 274 -2.78 0.59 -51.63
CA LEU A 274 -1.45 -0.07 -51.41
C LEU A 274 -1.00 -0.18 -49.93
N SER A 275 -0.63 -1.33 -49.35
CA SER A 275 -0.50 -2.73 -49.78
C SER A 275 -0.35 -3.61 -48.53
N TYR A 276 -1.02 -4.75 -48.51
CA TYR A 276 -0.96 -5.80 -47.50
C TYR A 276 0.03 -6.90 -47.93
N VAL A 277 0.87 -7.40 -47.02
CA VAL A 277 1.74 -8.58 -47.24
C VAL A 277 1.40 -9.64 -46.18
N PRO A 278 0.81 -10.80 -46.56
CA PRO A 278 0.55 -11.91 -45.63
C PRO A 278 1.76 -12.85 -45.49
N LYS A 279 1.92 -13.47 -44.32
CA LYS A 279 2.75 -14.66 -44.13
C LYS A 279 1.89 -15.82 -43.65
N GLU A 280 1.87 -16.88 -44.45
CA GLU A 280 1.23 -18.17 -44.18
C GLU A 280 2.11 -19.13 -43.36
N PRO A 281 1.52 -20.21 -42.79
CA PRO A 281 2.10 -21.04 -41.72
C PRO A 281 2.80 -22.32 -42.22
N GLY A 282 3.86 -22.74 -41.51
CA GLY A 282 4.68 -23.90 -41.88
C GLY A 282 4.77 -24.98 -40.79
N CYS A 283 3.96 -26.02 -40.98
CA CYS A 283 4.09 -27.48 -40.72
C CYS A 283 4.95 -28.09 -39.59
N CYS A 284 4.39 -29.18 -39.06
CA CYS A 284 4.88 -30.14 -38.07
C CYS A 284 6.15 -30.93 -38.47
N SER A 285 6.94 -31.33 -37.47
CA SER A 285 7.68 -32.60 -37.50
C SER A 285 7.88 -33.17 -36.09
N ASN A 286 7.41 -34.41 -35.89
CA ASN A 286 7.76 -35.27 -34.76
C ASN A 286 9.08 -35.97 -35.08
N SER A 287 9.99 -36.09 -34.11
CA SER A 287 10.87 -37.26 -33.97
C SER A 287 11.69 -37.27 -32.67
N ALA A 288 11.64 -38.44 -32.04
CA ALA A 288 12.72 -39.13 -31.33
C ALA A 288 13.09 -38.71 -29.90
N ALA A 289 12.81 -39.65 -28.99
CA ALA A 289 13.38 -39.82 -27.68
C ALA A 289 14.92 -39.62 -27.66
N ARG A 290 15.43 -38.93 -26.64
CA ARG A 290 16.84 -39.01 -26.26
C ARG A 290 17.01 -39.00 -24.75
N ASN A 291 17.57 -40.11 -24.28
CA ASN A 291 17.94 -40.44 -22.92
C ASN A 291 18.86 -39.39 -22.26
N GLY A 292 18.87 -39.46 -20.92
CA GLY A 292 19.54 -38.60 -19.94
C GLY A 292 20.82 -37.87 -20.37
N ARG A 293 20.82 -36.56 -20.12
CA ARG A 293 22.04 -35.73 -20.01
C ARG A 293 22.16 -35.20 -18.56
N PRO A 294 23.37 -35.09 -18.02
CA PRO A 294 23.61 -34.48 -16.71
C PRO A 294 23.28 -32.98 -16.74
N PRO A 295 22.99 -32.33 -15.60
CA PRO A 295 22.58 -30.93 -15.57
C PRO A 295 23.72 -30.01 -16.03
N THR A 296 23.52 -29.28 -17.12
CA THR A 296 24.47 -28.30 -17.66
C THR A 296 24.48 -26.98 -16.87
N PRO A 297 25.60 -26.21 -16.91
CA PRO A 297 25.81 -24.94 -16.17
C PRO A 297 24.95 -23.74 -16.63
N GLN A 298 23.92 -23.97 -17.47
CA GLN A 298 23.01 -22.92 -17.94
C GLN A 298 22.08 -22.41 -16.83
N ASN A 299 21.74 -23.26 -15.86
CA ASN A 299 20.86 -22.90 -14.74
C ASN A 299 21.50 -21.87 -13.79
N ALA A 300 22.82 -21.90 -13.60
CA ALA A 300 23.54 -20.93 -12.80
C ALA A 300 23.57 -19.55 -13.46
N ARG A 301 23.85 -19.49 -14.77
CA ARG A 301 23.84 -18.21 -15.54
C ARG A 301 22.44 -17.60 -15.62
N ARG A 302 21.38 -18.44 -15.66
CA ARG A 302 19.98 -17.99 -15.64
C ARG A 302 19.58 -17.46 -14.26
N ARG A 303 19.95 -18.14 -13.18
CA ARG A 303 19.75 -17.64 -11.79
C ARG A 303 20.49 -16.33 -11.53
N ILE A 304 21.76 -16.22 -11.93
CA ILE A 304 22.55 -14.99 -11.79
C ILE A 304 21.94 -13.83 -12.59
N ARG A 305 21.41 -14.07 -13.80
CA ARG A 305 20.71 -13.03 -14.59
C ARG A 305 19.36 -12.62 -14.00
N ILE A 306 18.58 -13.55 -13.48
CA ILE A 306 17.28 -13.27 -12.81
C ILE A 306 17.52 -12.51 -11.51
N GLN A 307 18.50 -12.93 -10.71
CA GLN A 307 18.87 -12.26 -9.47
C GLN A 307 19.47 -10.88 -9.73
N ARG A 308 20.29 -10.72 -10.78
CA ARG A 308 20.81 -9.40 -11.21
C ARG A 308 19.70 -8.47 -11.70
N ARG A 309 18.70 -8.96 -12.44
CA ARG A 309 17.53 -8.14 -12.81
C ARG A 309 16.73 -7.73 -11.58
N SER A 310 16.41 -8.67 -10.69
CA SER A 310 15.68 -8.39 -9.44
C SER A 310 16.42 -7.38 -8.53
N VAL A 311 17.75 -7.49 -8.44
CA VAL A 311 18.58 -6.52 -7.68
C VAL A 311 18.64 -5.17 -8.39
N MET A 312 18.73 -5.14 -9.72
CA MET A 312 18.76 -3.89 -10.48
C MET A 312 17.41 -3.17 -10.45
N ASP A 313 16.30 -3.90 -10.41
CA ASP A 313 14.95 -3.36 -10.25
C ASP A 313 14.69 -2.88 -8.81
N PHE A 314 15.28 -3.55 -7.82
CA PHE A 314 15.34 -3.05 -6.44
C PHE A 314 16.19 -1.77 -6.34
N LEU A 315 17.36 -1.73 -6.98
CA LEU A 315 18.22 -0.54 -7.02
C LEU A 315 17.54 0.65 -7.72
N LYS A 316 16.84 0.40 -8.83
CA LYS A 316 16.00 1.40 -9.50
C LYS A 316 14.87 1.92 -8.61
N SER A 317 14.39 1.11 -7.65
CA SER A 317 13.36 1.53 -6.70
C SER A 317 13.90 2.57 -5.71
N PHE A 318 15.20 2.51 -5.35
CA PHE A 318 15.89 3.56 -4.59
C PHE A 318 16.12 4.84 -5.38
N LEU A 319 16.07 4.79 -6.72
CA LEU A 319 16.18 5.96 -7.60
C LEU A 319 14.82 6.67 -7.81
N THR A 320 13.76 6.25 -7.12
CA THR A 320 12.52 7.05 -7.09
C THR A 320 12.79 8.39 -6.39
N PRO A 321 12.19 9.52 -6.85
CA PRO A 321 12.43 10.85 -6.28
C PRO A 321 12.26 10.88 -4.75
N THR A 322 11.24 10.17 -4.25
CA THR A 322 10.96 10.01 -2.82
C THR A 322 12.08 9.30 -2.07
N SER A 323 12.58 8.20 -2.62
CA SER A 323 13.66 7.43 -2.00
C SER A 323 14.96 8.22 -1.96
N MET A 324 15.25 8.98 -3.03
CA MET A 324 16.40 9.90 -3.05
C MET A 324 16.28 10.99 -1.98
N ALA A 325 15.09 11.57 -1.80
CA ALA A 325 14.86 12.55 -0.75
C ALA A 325 15.14 11.95 0.63
N ILE A 326 14.63 10.75 0.93
CA ILE A 326 14.91 10.05 2.20
C ILE A 326 16.42 9.79 2.38
N LEU A 327 17.10 9.29 1.35
CA LEU A 327 18.53 8.99 1.39
C LEU A 327 19.40 10.23 1.61
N VAL A 328 18.97 11.40 1.13
CA VAL A 328 19.67 12.68 1.34
C VAL A 328 19.32 13.30 2.69
N SER A 329 18.06 13.28 3.10
CA SER A 329 17.60 13.89 4.35
C SER A 329 18.14 13.19 5.59
N PHE A 330 18.32 11.87 5.55
CA PHE A 330 18.74 11.10 6.73
C PHE A 330 20.18 11.45 7.18
N PRO A 331 21.21 11.49 6.30
CA PRO A 331 22.54 11.99 6.65
C PRO A 331 22.52 13.45 7.14
N ILE A 332 21.73 14.32 6.51
CA ILE A 332 21.61 15.72 6.90
C ILE A 332 21.06 15.83 8.32
N ALA A 333 20.06 15.02 8.68
CA ALA A 333 19.45 15.03 10.00
C ALA A 333 20.36 14.47 11.10
N LEU A 334 21.18 13.46 10.79
CA LEU A 334 22.05 12.80 11.78
C LEU A 334 23.36 13.54 12.05
N VAL A 335 23.90 14.29 11.08
CA VAL A 335 25.16 15.01 11.26
C VAL A 335 24.86 16.43 11.78
N PRO A 336 25.20 16.78 13.04
CA PRO A 336 24.81 18.06 13.64
C PRO A 336 25.27 19.28 12.84
N LYS A 337 26.48 19.20 12.26
CA LYS A 337 27.02 20.26 11.41
C LYS A 337 26.23 20.46 10.11
N LEU A 338 25.72 19.37 9.52
CA LEU A 338 24.87 19.44 8.32
C LEU A 338 23.47 19.94 8.67
N LYS A 339 22.91 19.46 9.79
CA LYS A 339 21.61 19.92 10.29
C LYS A 339 21.60 21.40 10.62
N ALA A 340 22.68 21.91 11.21
CA ALA A 340 22.85 23.31 11.59
C ALA A 340 22.74 24.29 10.41
N LEU A 341 22.89 23.82 9.17
CA LEU A 341 22.64 24.64 7.99
C LEU A 341 21.15 24.85 7.71
N PHE A 342 20.27 23.95 8.14
CA PHE A 342 18.83 23.99 7.87
C PHE A 342 18.01 24.39 9.09
N VAL A 343 18.45 24.05 10.30
CA VAL A 343 17.75 24.29 11.56
C VAL A 343 18.77 24.73 12.61
N GLU A 344 18.39 25.61 13.52
CA GLU A 344 19.26 26.00 14.64
C GLU A 344 19.55 24.80 15.55
N VAL A 345 20.82 24.46 15.71
CA VAL A 345 21.29 23.39 16.59
C VAL A 345 22.16 23.99 17.69
N PRO A 346 21.81 23.78 18.99
CA PRO A 346 22.65 24.24 20.08
C PRO A 346 24.06 23.65 20.00
N GLY A 347 25.09 24.49 20.04
CA GLY A 347 26.51 24.07 20.10
C GLY A 347 27.27 24.09 18.77
N THR A 348 26.68 24.55 17.67
CA THR A 348 27.38 24.79 16.39
C THR A 348 27.34 26.26 16.01
N VAL A 349 28.51 26.87 15.80
CA VAL A 349 28.61 28.26 15.31
C VAL A 349 28.70 28.23 13.79
N ILE A 350 27.63 28.64 13.13
CA ILE A 350 27.58 28.86 11.67
C ILE A 350 27.21 30.32 11.46
N HIS A 351 27.86 30.98 10.50
CA HIS A 351 27.52 32.36 10.15
C HIS A 351 26.07 32.43 9.68
N PRO A 352 25.22 33.26 10.32
CA PRO A 352 23.82 33.38 9.94
C PRO A 352 23.68 34.02 8.56
N ALA A 353 22.57 33.72 7.90
CA ALA A 353 22.14 34.41 6.69
C ALA A 353 21.80 35.89 6.99
N PRO A 354 21.59 36.74 5.95
CA PRO A 354 21.21 38.14 6.14
C PRO A 354 19.94 38.33 6.99
N ASP A 355 19.08 37.31 7.01
CA ASP A 355 17.81 37.29 7.75
C ASP A 355 17.94 36.79 9.21
N GLY A 356 19.16 36.48 9.65
CA GLY A 356 19.44 35.94 11.00
C GLY A 356 19.17 34.44 11.15
N LEU A 357 18.66 33.77 10.11
CA LEU A 357 18.36 32.33 10.08
C LEU A 357 19.55 31.48 9.58
N PRO A 358 19.52 30.15 9.76
CA PRO A 358 20.49 29.24 9.15
C PRO A 358 20.61 29.42 7.62
N PRO A 359 21.81 29.28 7.02
CA PRO A 359 22.04 29.57 5.60
C PRO A 359 21.13 28.84 4.59
N LEU A 360 20.69 27.61 4.91
CA LEU A 360 19.81 26.80 4.06
C LEU A 360 18.40 26.64 4.66
N ALA A 361 18.01 27.47 5.64
CA ALA A 361 16.66 27.47 6.20
C ALA A 361 15.59 27.68 5.10
N PHE A 362 15.87 28.51 4.10
CA PHE A 362 14.94 28.75 2.98
C PHE A 362 14.58 27.48 2.20
N ILE A 363 15.47 26.48 2.12
CA ILE A 363 15.19 25.19 1.48
C ILE A 363 14.20 24.40 2.32
N LEU A 364 14.39 24.40 3.64
CA LEU A 364 13.48 23.74 4.57
C LEU A 364 12.09 24.39 4.52
N ASP A 365 12.03 25.72 4.48
CA ASP A 365 10.77 26.46 4.36
C ASP A 365 10.07 26.19 3.03
N SER A 366 10.82 26.21 1.93
CA SER A 366 10.32 25.91 0.60
C SER A 366 9.78 24.47 0.50
N THR A 367 10.52 23.50 1.02
CA THR A 367 10.11 22.09 1.04
C THR A 367 8.94 21.84 1.98
N THR A 368 8.83 22.59 3.09
CA THR A 368 7.66 22.53 3.98
C THR A 368 6.43 23.10 3.30
N PHE A 369 6.56 24.22 2.61
CA PHE A 369 5.48 24.86 1.86
C PHE A 369 4.95 23.95 0.74
N VAL A 370 5.84 23.45 -0.12
CA VAL A 370 5.48 22.52 -1.20
C VAL A 370 4.99 21.18 -0.65
N GLY A 371 5.63 20.68 0.40
CA GLY A 371 5.27 19.42 1.07
C GLY A 371 3.89 19.46 1.70
N ALA A 372 3.44 20.61 2.20
CA ALA A 372 2.10 20.76 2.78
C ALA A 372 0.96 20.50 1.77
N ALA A 373 1.22 20.61 0.46
CA ALA A 373 0.25 20.29 -0.59
C ALA A 373 0.10 18.78 -0.84
N SER A 374 1.05 17.94 -0.44
CA SER A 374 1.04 16.50 -0.74
C SER A 374 -0.19 15.77 -0.22
N VAL A 375 -0.56 15.99 1.04
CA VAL A 375 -1.71 15.34 1.69
C VAL A 375 -3.04 15.82 1.07
N PRO A 376 -3.34 17.14 0.97
CA PRO A 376 -4.56 17.61 0.32
C PRO A 376 -4.67 17.15 -1.14
N LEU A 377 -3.59 17.22 -1.92
CA LEU A 377 -3.61 16.83 -3.33
C LEU A 377 -3.86 15.33 -3.50
N GLY A 378 -3.26 14.50 -2.63
CA GLY A 378 -3.56 13.06 -2.58
C GLY A 378 -5.03 12.75 -2.25
N LEU A 379 -5.61 13.48 -1.29
CA LEU A 379 -7.03 13.33 -0.93
C LEU A 379 -7.99 13.83 -2.01
N ILE A 380 -7.62 14.88 -2.74
CA ILE A 380 -8.36 15.35 -3.92
C ILE A 380 -8.34 14.27 -5.02
N CYS A 381 -7.19 13.65 -5.28
CA CYS A 381 -7.09 12.54 -6.23
C CYS A 381 -7.92 11.31 -5.79
N LEU A 382 -7.94 11.01 -4.49
CA LEU A 382 -8.82 10.00 -3.91
C LEU A 382 -10.30 10.34 -4.14
N GLY A 383 -10.72 11.57 -3.83
CA GLY A 383 -12.08 12.04 -4.06
C GLY A 383 -12.49 11.99 -5.54
N SER A 384 -11.57 12.34 -6.44
CA SER A 384 -11.78 12.22 -7.88
C SER A 384 -11.98 10.77 -8.32
N SER A 385 -11.18 9.85 -7.79
CA SER A 385 -11.31 8.42 -8.07
C SER A 385 -12.65 7.89 -7.58
N LEU A 386 -13.11 8.31 -6.40
CA LEU A 386 -14.43 7.96 -5.86
C LEU A 386 -15.59 8.50 -6.72
N ALA A 387 -15.47 9.71 -7.27
CA ALA A 387 -16.51 10.29 -8.13
C ALA A 387 -16.72 9.55 -9.46
N ARG A 388 -15.72 8.78 -9.89
CA ARG A 388 -15.71 7.99 -11.13
C ARG A 388 -16.19 6.56 -10.94
N LEU A 389 -16.30 6.09 -9.69
CA LEU A 389 -16.83 4.77 -9.44
C LEU A 389 -18.31 4.72 -9.83
N PRO A 390 -18.74 3.74 -10.63
CA PRO A 390 -20.16 3.51 -10.86
C PRO A 390 -20.78 3.15 -9.50
N PHE A 391 -21.83 3.87 -9.11
CA PHE A 391 -22.54 3.54 -7.88
C PHE A 391 -23.22 2.19 -8.06
N PRO A 392 -22.92 1.19 -7.23
CA PRO A 392 -23.49 -0.15 -7.40
C PRO A 392 -25.00 -0.09 -7.25
N GLN A 393 -25.71 -0.69 -8.22
CA GLN A 393 -27.16 -0.85 -8.11
C GLN A 393 -27.46 -1.79 -6.94
N ARG A 394 -28.63 -1.66 -6.29
CA ARG A 394 -28.96 -2.39 -5.02
C ARG A 394 -28.67 -3.90 -5.04
N HIS A 395 -28.68 -4.54 -6.21
CA HIS A 395 -28.37 -5.95 -6.41
C HIS A 395 -26.86 -6.29 -6.34
N GLU A 396 -25.97 -5.38 -6.76
CA GLU A 396 -24.52 -5.59 -6.89
C GLU A 396 -23.77 -5.46 -5.56
N TRP A 397 -24.41 -4.92 -4.51
CA TRP A 397 -23.81 -4.79 -3.18
C TRP A 397 -23.43 -6.13 -2.56
N LYS A 398 -24.09 -7.22 -2.97
CA LYS A 398 -23.76 -8.59 -2.55
C LYS A 398 -22.50 -9.14 -3.23
N ALA A 399 -22.13 -8.60 -4.39
CA ALA A 399 -20.93 -9.00 -5.13
C ALA A 399 -19.66 -8.31 -4.62
N LEU A 400 -19.79 -7.24 -3.82
CA LEU A 400 -18.66 -6.55 -3.21
C LEU A 400 -18.13 -7.31 -1.99
N PRO A 401 -16.81 -7.24 -1.70
CA PRO A 401 -16.20 -7.92 -0.56
C PRO A 401 -16.47 -7.21 0.77
N MET A 402 -17.74 -6.92 1.06
CA MET A 402 -18.17 -6.19 2.26
C MET A 402 -17.69 -6.88 3.54
N GLY A 403 -17.69 -8.21 3.57
CA GLY A 403 -17.18 -8.97 4.72
C GLY A 403 -15.70 -8.69 5.00
N ALA A 404 -14.85 -8.63 3.97
CA ALA A 404 -13.44 -8.34 4.12
C ALA A 404 -13.20 -6.89 4.54
N VAL A 405 -13.88 -5.93 3.89
CA VAL A 405 -13.79 -4.50 4.23
C VAL A 405 -14.22 -4.23 5.67
N MET A 406 -15.37 -4.78 6.08
CA MET A 406 -15.89 -4.63 7.45
C MET A 406 -14.94 -5.25 8.48
N TRP A 407 -14.37 -6.42 8.20
CA TRP A 407 -13.42 -7.03 9.14
C TRP A 407 -12.11 -6.26 9.25
N ILE A 408 -11.58 -5.68 8.17
CA ILE A 408 -10.42 -4.79 8.27
C ILE A 408 -10.75 -3.57 9.11
N ALA A 409 -11.92 -2.96 8.89
CA ALA A 409 -12.36 -1.81 9.67
C ALA A 409 -12.44 -2.15 11.16
N ILE A 410 -13.05 -3.28 11.53
CA ILE A 410 -13.12 -3.75 12.93
C ILE A 410 -11.72 -4.03 13.48
N MET A 411 -10.86 -4.72 12.74
CA MET A 411 -9.49 -5.02 13.17
C MET A 411 -8.70 -3.73 13.44
N LYS A 412 -8.81 -2.72 12.57
CA LYS A 412 -8.06 -1.46 12.71
C LYS A 412 -8.66 -0.50 13.73
N MET A 413 -9.99 -0.44 13.87
CA MET A 413 -10.66 0.52 14.75
C MET A 413 -10.86 0.00 16.18
N LEU A 414 -10.96 -1.33 16.39
CA LEU A 414 -11.17 -1.91 17.72
C LEU A 414 -9.95 -2.70 18.20
N ILE A 415 -9.42 -3.62 17.38
CA ILE A 415 -8.43 -4.59 17.86
C ILE A 415 -7.02 -3.98 17.90
N MET A 416 -6.63 -3.25 16.86
CA MET A 416 -5.29 -2.64 16.77
C MET A 416 -5.01 -1.63 17.89
N PRO A 417 -5.95 -0.74 18.30
CA PRO A 417 -5.72 0.15 19.45
C PRO A 417 -5.55 -0.61 20.78
N VAL A 418 -6.35 -1.66 21.00
CA VAL A 418 -6.23 -2.50 22.21
C VAL A 418 -4.87 -3.20 22.23
N LEU A 419 -4.46 -3.79 21.09
CA LEU A 419 -3.14 -4.41 20.97
C LEU A 419 -2.01 -3.39 21.12
N GLY A 420 -2.16 -2.17 20.60
CA GLY A 420 -1.18 -1.09 20.73
C GLY A 420 -0.93 -0.72 22.20
N VAL A 421 -1.99 -0.56 22.99
CA VAL A 421 -1.87 -0.31 24.44
C VAL A 421 -1.20 -1.48 25.15
N LEU A 422 -1.59 -2.73 24.84
CA LEU A 422 -0.98 -3.92 25.46
C LEU A 422 0.51 -4.07 25.11
N ILE A 423 0.88 -3.84 23.85
CA ILE A 423 2.26 -3.90 23.38
C ILE A 423 3.09 -2.78 24.04
N CYS A 424 2.57 -1.55 24.08
CA CYS A 424 3.26 -0.43 24.71
C CYS A 424 3.48 -0.69 26.22
N GLN A 425 2.48 -1.21 26.93
CA GLN A 425 2.61 -1.59 28.34
C GLN A 425 3.64 -2.72 28.54
N GLY A 426 3.60 -3.75 27.68
CA GLY A 426 4.57 -4.84 27.70
C GLY A 426 6.01 -4.38 27.49
N LEU A 427 6.25 -3.56 26.46
CA LEU A 427 7.59 -3.00 26.16
C LEU A 427 8.09 -2.04 27.25
N THR A 428 7.17 -1.33 27.92
CA THR A 428 7.49 -0.50 29.09
C THR A 428 7.93 -1.35 30.29
N ASN A 429 7.33 -2.54 30.47
CA ASN A 429 7.70 -3.46 31.56
C ASN A 429 9.04 -4.15 31.33
N VAL A 430 9.36 -4.46 30.07
CA VAL A 430 10.66 -5.02 29.66
C VAL A 430 11.80 -3.99 29.76
N GLY A 431 11.48 -2.70 29.90
CA GLY A 431 12.46 -1.61 29.95
C GLY A 431 12.94 -1.15 28.57
N PHE A 432 12.27 -1.59 27.49
CA PHE A 432 12.56 -1.15 26.13
C PHE A 432 12.10 0.29 25.87
N ILE A 433 11.04 0.73 26.56
CA ILE A 433 10.56 2.11 26.60
C ILE A 433 10.79 2.66 28.02
N SER A 434 11.41 3.84 28.14
CA SER A 434 11.59 4.48 29.44
C SER A 434 10.23 4.78 30.09
N LYS A 435 10.07 4.41 31.36
CA LYS A 435 8.85 4.68 32.14
C LYS A 435 8.62 6.18 32.36
N GLU A 436 9.69 6.95 32.35
CA GLU A 436 9.71 8.39 32.65
C GLU A 436 9.29 9.23 31.44
N ASP A 437 9.54 8.76 30.21
CA ASP A 437 9.14 9.46 28.99
C ASP A 437 7.66 9.22 28.66
N LYS A 438 6.81 10.05 29.26
CA LYS A 438 5.35 10.01 29.06
C LYS A 438 4.95 10.34 27.63
N VAL A 439 5.73 11.17 26.92
CA VAL A 439 5.43 11.57 25.54
C VAL A 439 5.71 10.41 24.60
N LEU A 440 6.84 9.72 24.76
CA LEU A 440 7.17 8.52 24.00
C LEU A 440 6.11 7.43 24.17
N ARG A 441 5.69 7.18 25.41
CA ARG A 441 4.64 6.19 25.71
C ARG A 441 3.31 6.56 25.06
N LEU A 442 2.94 7.83 25.10
CA LEU A 442 1.70 8.32 24.46
C LEU A 442 1.74 8.16 22.94
N VAL A 443 2.88 8.44 22.30
CA VAL A 443 3.03 8.32 20.84
C VAL A 443 3.03 6.85 20.38
N CYS A 444 3.56 5.95 21.21
CA CYS A 444 3.57 4.51 20.91
C CYS A 444 2.23 3.81 21.13
N MET A 445 1.32 4.39 21.92
CA MET A 445 -0.04 3.89 22.13
C MET A 445 -0.95 4.31 20.97
#